data_AF-A0A5C4IMP0-F1
#
_entry.id   AF-A0A5C4IMP0-F1
#
_cell.length_a   1.000
_cell.length_b   1.000
_cell.length_c   1.000
_cell.angle_alpha   90.00
_cell.angle_beta   90.00
_cell.angle_gamma   90.00
#
_symmetry.space_group_name_H-M   'P 1'
#
loop_
_entity.id
_entity.type
_entity.pdbx_description
1 polymer ?
#
loop_
_entity_poly.entity_id
_entity_poly.type
_entity_poly.pdbx_seq_one_letter_code
_entity_poly.pdbx_strand_id
1 'polypeptide(L)'
;MIESTAFVIRASGHAVDFVVAPFPPADPVTALQASMRGERQETPLRVPLVSTGVHSGPIDLTVEVLEARPETSSPDWEDIHEVSLMLPGGRAFFSEPTGWEIKDIGTITGNDRGSYRARLHATGRDTAFDLVVESPVERHLVQFWKEPPSPVSVLSSKSEQGNSLPGFIKMWQGQEPPTATAHAGPQLITQDSPPPVVIISAEAGERARHAFKSTALRSPASTSRSRPASRSLSTSAKGGAARLAVTRDRVDISYRFYSLVDDHITAIPSPQQLKDCNGLVCPLEAGAVVITGTDTGFITVGVSLLDSEPEFSLDGWEEAVDVSIHSPTGQLAVGGFNDTPSLPELSTAGPGWYRIRCMARGRVSEFQTISLESTEEHLLLVWPAPPAPEKVHHVAFRFGELPTNPGAAEH
;
A
#
# COMPACT_ATOMS: atom_id res chain seq x y z
N MET A 1 12.80 -2.69 35.91
CA MET A 1 13.21 -3.11 34.56
C MET A 1 13.27 -4.62 34.58
N ILE A 2 12.54 -5.29 33.70
CA ILE A 2 12.43 -6.76 33.64
C ILE A 2 13.45 -7.32 32.67
N GLU A 3 13.55 -6.72 31.49
CA GLU A 3 14.48 -7.11 30.43
C GLU A 3 14.95 -5.88 29.67
N SER A 4 16.19 -5.93 29.18
CA SER A 4 16.77 -4.95 28.28
C SER A 4 17.65 -5.67 27.27
N THR A 5 17.37 -5.45 25.99
CA THR A 5 18.07 -6.11 24.89
C THR A 5 18.41 -5.06 23.83
N ALA A 6 19.66 -5.04 23.39
CA ALA A 6 20.14 -4.15 22.34
C ALA A 6 20.66 -4.96 21.16
N PHE A 7 20.29 -4.56 19.96
CA PHE A 7 20.73 -5.18 18.72
C PHE A 7 20.68 -4.21 17.55
N VAL A 8 21.44 -4.53 16.51
CA VAL A 8 21.28 -3.90 15.20
C VAL A 8 20.16 -4.64 14.45
N ILE A 9 19.25 -3.88 13.86
CA ILE A 9 18.19 -4.41 12.98
C ILE A 9 18.09 -3.53 11.74
N ARG A 10 17.70 -4.12 10.61
CA ARG A 10 17.50 -3.37 9.37
C ARG A 10 16.12 -2.72 9.34
N ALA A 11 16.12 -1.41 9.14
CA ALA A 11 14.94 -0.68 8.70
C ALA A 11 14.77 -0.84 7.19
N SER A 12 13.52 -0.81 6.75
CA SER A 12 13.16 -0.73 5.34
C SER A 12 11.93 0.16 5.20
N GLY A 13 11.93 1.04 4.21
CA GLY A 13 10.80 1.93 3.99
C GLY A 13 10.57 2.93 5.13
N HIS A 14 11.59 3.37 5.86
CA HIS A 14 11.45 4.23 7.05
C HIS A 14 10.84 3.54 8.29
N ALA A 15 10.81 2.20 8.35
CA ALA A 15 10.31 1.53 9.53
C ALA A 15 10.96 0.19 9.88
N VAL A 16 10.72 -0.20 11.13
CA VAL A 16 10.88 -1.55 11.65
C VAL A 16 9.55 -1.99 12.25
N ASP A 17 9.10 -3.18 11.86
CA ASP A 17 7.85 -3.75 12.33
C ASP A 17 8.03 -4.38 13.71
N PHE A 18 7.05 -4.14 14.58
CA PHE A 18 6.79 -4.92 15.76
C PHE A 18 5.67 -5.91 15.47
N VAL A 19 5.92 -7.18 15.77
CA VAL A 19 5.01 -8.28 15.44
C VAL A 19 4.71 -9.09 16.70
N VAL A 20 3.44 -9.42 16.91
CA VAL A 20 3.02 -10.44 17.87
C VAL A 20 2.33 -11.55 17.09
N ALA A 21 3.05 -12.64 16.87
CA ALA A 21 2.54 -13.80 16.16
C ALA A 21 2.03 -14.86 17.15
N PRO A 22 0.95 -15.59 16.84
CA PRO A 22 0.55 -16.73 17.66
C PRO A 22 1.70 -17.74 17.72
N PHE A 23 1.80 -18.48 18.83
CA PHE A 23 2.76 -19.56 18.90
C PHE A 23 2.50 -20.56 17.77
N PRO A 24 3.55 -21.11 17.14
CA PRO A 24 3.37 -22.20 16.22
C PRO A 24 2.59 -23.32 16.93
N PRO A 25 1.61 -23.94 16.25
CA PRO A 25 0.76 -24.93 16.86
C PRO A 25 1.61 -26.08 17.41
N ALA A 26 1.30 -26.51 18.64
CA ALA A 26 2.06 -27.57 19.31
C ALA A 26 2.06 -28.90 18.53
N ASP A 27 1.01 -29.14 17.74
CA ASP A 27 0.94 -30.22 16.76
C ASP A 27 0.71 -29.65 15.34
N PRO A 28 1.74 -29.64 14.49
CA PRO A 28 1.65 -29.11 13.14
C PRO A 28 0.71 -29.93 12.22
N VAL A 29 0.50 -31.22 12.50
CA VAL A 29 -0.41 -32.06 11.71
C VAL A 29 -1.86 -31.70 12.02
N THR A 30 -2.19 -31.53 13.29
CA THR A 30 -3.53 -31.09 13.70
C THR A 30 -3.85 -29.69 13.18
N ALA A 31 -2.88 -28.78 13.17
CA ALA A 31 -3.06 -27.43 12.61
C ALA A 31 -3.20 -27.41 11.09
N LEU A 32 -2.45 -28.25 10.37
CA LEU A 32 -2.64 -28.43 8.93
C LEU A 32 -4.05 -28.96 8.63
N GLN A 33 -4.52 -29.94 9.40
CA GLN A 33 -5.88 -30.47 9.24
C GLN A 33 -6.96 -29.44 9.56
N ALA A 34 -6.75 -28.58 10.57
CA ALA A 34 -7.64 -27.46 10.89
C ALA A 34 -7.69 -26.42 9.75
N SER A 35 -6.52 -26.07 9.21
CA SER A 35 -6.42 -25.20 8.02
C SER A 35 -7.14 -25.78 6.81
N MET A 36 -6.99 -27.09 6.54
CA MET A 36 -7.72 -27.79 5.47
C MET A 36 -9.24 -27.80 5.67
N ARG A 37 -9.71 -27.67 6.91
CA ARG A 37 -11.15 -27.51 7.24
C ARG A 37 -11.64 -26.07 7.19
N GLY A 38 -10.78 -25.11 6.84
CA GLY A 38 -11.11 -23.69 6.79
C GLY A 38 -11.20 -23.02 8.16
N GLU A 39 -10.63 -23.62 9.20
CA GLU A 39 -10.55 -22.99 10.52
C GLU A 39 -9.59 -21.79 10.44
N ARG A 40 -10.09 -20.60 10.79
CA ARG A 40 -9.36 -19.34 10.65
C ARG A 40 -8.28 -19.26 11.74
N GLN A 41 -7.02 -19.27 11.32
CA GLN A 41 -5.89 -19.05 12.23
C GLN A 41 -5.88 -17.60 12.70
N GLU A 42 -5.51 -17.34 13.96
CA GLU A 42 -5.35 -15.97 14.46
C GLU A 42 -4.27 -15.25 13.65
N THR A 43 -4.64 -14.13 13.03
CA THR A 43 -3.70 -13.31 12.25
C THR A 43 -2.70 -12.66 13.21
N PRO A 44 -1.39 -12.66 12.90
CA PRO A 44 -0.41 -11.93 13.70
C PRO A 44 -0.76 -10.44 13.76
N LEU A 45 -0.57 -9.82 14.92
CA LEU A 45 -0.52 -8.36 15.01
C LEU A 45 0.80 -7.90 14.38
N ARG A 46 0.74 -7.00 13.39
CA ARG A 46 1.91 -6.36 12.79
C ARG A 46 1.71 -4.85 12.83
N VAL A 47 2.71 -4.14 13.33
CA VAL A 47 2.66 -2.70 13.54
C VAL A 47 4.01 -2.10 13.14
N PRO A 48 4.07 -1.06 12.31
CA PRO A 48 5.29 -0.30 12.04
C PRO A 48 5.66 0.58 13.26
N LEU A 49 6.18 -0.02 14.32
CA LEU A 49 6.28 0.63 15.63
C LEU A 49 7.46 1.60 15.73
N VAL A 50 8.58 1.29 15.07
CA VAL A 50 9.76 2.15 15.04
C VAL A 50 9.81 2.81 13.67
N SER A 51 9.67 4.13 13.64
CA SER A 51 9.86 4.93 12.44
C SER A 51 11.26 5.56 12.42
N THR A 52 11.91 5.49 11.28
CA THR A 52 13.30 5.88 11.03
C THR A 52 13.38 7.01 10.00
N GLY A 53 14.44 7.81 10.05
CA GLY A 53 14.73 8.79 9.00
C GLY A 53 15.43 8.17 7.79
N VAL A 54 16.34 7.22 8.01
CA VAL A 54 16.90 6.35 6.97
C VAL A 54 15.76 5.61 6.30
N HIS A 55 15.77 5.56 4.98
CA HIS A 55 14.79 4.74 4.28
C HIS A 55 15.08 3.26 4.51
N SER A 56 16.34 2.84 4.33
CA SER A 56 16.71 1.45 4.58
C SER A 56 18.14 1.32 5.06
N GLY A 57 18.44 0.20 5.71
CA GLY A 57 19.76 -0.06 6.29
C GLY A 57 19.70 -0.33 7.79
N PRO A 58 20.84 -0.64 8.41
CA PRO A 58 20.89 -0.97 9.83
C PRO A 58 20.63 0.26 10.71
N ILE A 59 19.92 0.04 11.82
CA ILE A 59 19.74 1.00 12.93
C ILE A 59 20.13 0.33 14.26
N ASP A 60 20.50 1.13 15.25
CA ASP A 60 20.69 0.64 16.62
C ASP A 60 19.34 0.67 17.34
N LEU A 61 18.82 -0.49 17.76
CA LEU A 61 17.57 -0.61 18.50
C LEU A 61 17.81 -1.24 19.88
N THR A 62 17.41 -0.53 20.92
CA THR A 62 17.29 -1.04 22.28
C THR A 62 15.83 -1.24 22.65
N VAL A 63 15.50 -2.36 23.27
CA VAL A 63 14.16 -2.66 23.75
C VAL A 63 14.22 -2.93 25.24
N GLU A 64 13.35 -2.29 26.01
CA GLU A 64 13.20 -2.52 27.44
C GLU A 64 11.77 -2.92 27.78
N VAL A 65 11.63 -3.94 28.59
CA VAL A 65 10.34 -4.35 29.17
C VAL A 65 10.36 -4.01 30.66
N LEU A 66 9.43 -3.17 31.10
CA LEU A 66 9.41 -2.55 32.41
C LEU A 66 8.16 -2.99 33.19
N GLU A 67 8.30 -3.07 34.51
CA GLU A 67 7.19 -3.42 35.42
C GLU A 67 6.16 -2.29 35.54
N ALA A 68 6.61 -1.04 35.39
CA ALA A 68 5.81 0.15 35.53
C ALA A 68 6.39 1.30 34.70
N ARG A 69 5.61 2.39 34.60
CA ARG A 69 5.96 3.60 33.87
C ARG A 69 7.30 4.19 34.35
N PRO A 70 8.27 4.42 33.45
CA PRO A 70 9.52 5.09 33.81
C PRO A 70 9.29 6.60 34.06
N GLU A 71 9.85 7.11 35.17
CA GLU A 71 9.60 8.47 35.69
C GLU A 71 10.20 9.59 34.82
N THR A 72 11.31 9.35 34.13
CA THR A 72 11.98 10.39 33.32
C THR A 72 12.68 9.77 32.11
N SER A 73 12.65 10.49 30.99
CA SER A 73 13.47 10.22 29.81
C SER A 73 14.74 11.07 29.86
N SER A 74 15.87 10.53 29.41
CA SER A 74 17.11 11.32 29.24
C SER A 74 16.87 12.48 28.27
N PRO A 75 17.40 13.70 28.52
CA PRO A 75 17.29 14.83 27.59
C PRO A 75 18.02 14.62 26.26
N ASP A 76 18.85 13.58 26.15
CA ASP A 76 19.68 13.30 24.98
C ASP A 76 18.91 12.73 23.78
N TRP A 77 17.63 12.40 23.96
CA TRP A 77 16.75 11.95 22.87
C TRP A 77 16.11 13.14 22.13
N GLU A 78 16.07 13.06 20.81
CA GLU A 78 15.47 14.10 19.96
C GLU A 78 13.96 13.99 19.98
N ASP A 79 13.46 12.77 19.74
CA ASP A 79 12.04 12.49 19.67
C ASP A 79 11.65 11.46 20.71
N ILE A 80 10.53 11.69 21.38
CA ILE A 80 9.98 10.84 22.43
C ILE A 80 8.46 10.85 22.29
N HIS A 81 7.91 9.70 21.91
CA HIS A 81 6.48 9.51 21.70
C HIS A 81 6.00 8.36 22.56
N GLU A 82 4.79 8.47 23.11
CA GLU A 82 4.15 7.36 23.80
C GLU A 82 2.84 6.96 23.13
N VAL A 83 2.67 5.64 22.97
CA VAL A 83 1.54 5.03 22.28
C VAL A 83 1.02 3.85 23.07
N SER A 84 -0.27 3.54 22.93
CA SER A 84 -0.86 2.32 23.51
C SER A 84 -1.03 1.24 22.46
N LEU A 85 -0.75 0.00 22.83
CA LEU A 85 -0.82 -1.19 22.01
C LEU A 85 -1.67 -2.25 22.72
N MET A 86 -2.62 -2.84 22.00
CA MET A 86 -3.36 -4.01 22.47
C MET A 86 -2.67 -5.26 21.96
N LEU A 87 -1.87 -5.89 22.83
CA LEU A 87 -1.10 -7.07 22.44
C LEU A 87 -1.92 -8.34 22.60
N PRO A 88 -2.05 -9.18 21.55
CA PRO A 88 -2.59 -10.52 21.68
C PRO A 88 -1.62 -11.42 22.45
N GLY A 89 -2.06 -12.63 22.81
CA GLY A 89 -1.15 -13.65 23.30
C GLY A 89 -0.31 -14.19 22.15
N GLY A 90 1.00 -14.31 22.32
CA GLY A 90 1.89 -14.78 21.27
C GLY A 90 3.36 -14.53 21.55
N ARG A 91 4.17 -14.74 20.52
CA ARG A 91 5.58 -14.40 20.50
C ARG A 91 5.74 -13.00 19.92
N ALA A 92 6.27 -12.08 20.72
CA ALA A 92 6.56 -10.72 20.32
C ALA A 92 8.01 -10.59 19.82
N PHE A 93 8.21 -9.89 18.71
CA PHE A 93 9.52 -9.65 18.12
C PHE A 93 9.51 -8.40 17.23
N PHE A 94 10.70 -7.86 16.97
CA PHE A 94 10.90 -6.90 15.89
C PHE A 94 11.37 -7.62 14.63
N SER A 95 10.91 -7.14 13.49
CA SER A 95 11.39 -7.61 12.19
C SER A 95 11.54 -6.46 11.21
N GLU A 96 12.44 -6.61 10.25
CA GLU A 96 12.34 -5.82 9.02
C GLU A 96 10.93 -6.03 8.42
N PRO A 97 10.28 -5.02 7.82
CA PRO A 97 8.93 -5.17 7.25
C PRO A 97 8.78 -6.36 6.26
N THR A 98 9.89 -6.76 5.66
CA THR A 98 10.04 -7.91 4.77
C THR A 98 9.91 -9.27 5.48
N GLY A 99 10.12 -9.32 6.80
CA GLY A 99 10.04 -10.51 7.64
C GLY A 99 11.28 -11.41 7.69
N TRP A 100 12.41 -11.02 7.06
CA TRP A 100 13.59 -11.89 6.92
C TRP A 100 14.53 -11.88 8.13
N GLU A 101 14.62 -10.76 8.84
CA GLU A 101 15.34 -10.65 10.11
C GLU A 101 14.33 -10.57 11.26
N ILE A 102 14.50 -11.42 12.28
CA ILE A 102 13.65 -11.47 13.47
C ILE A 102 14.51 -11.29 14.72
N LYS A 103 14.11 -10.38 15.61
CA LYS A 103 14.74 -10.12 16.91
C LYS A 103 13.70 -10.26 18.01
N ASP A 104 13.79 -11.35 18.77
CA ASP A 104 12.89 -11.61 19.89
C ASP A 104 13.10 -10.62 21.03
N ILE A 105 12.00 -10.27 21.69
CA ILE A 105 12.01 -9.37 22.85
C ILE A 105 11.77 -10.09 24.18
N GLY A 106 11.76 -11.43 24.17
CA GLY A 106 11.76 -12.28 25.38
C GLY A 106 10.51 -12.18 26.25
N THR A 107 10.46 -11.19 27.14
CA THR A 107 9.51 -11.09 28.26
C THR A 107 8.06 -10.84 27.84
N ILE A 108 7.80 -10.19 26.70
CA ILE A 108 6.42 -9.98 26.18
C ILE A 108 5.89 -11.27 25.50
N THR A 109 6.62 -12.38 25.53
CA THR A 109 6.17 -13.65 24.93
C THR A 109 5.21 -14.39 25.86
N GLY A 110 4.15 -14.99 25.31
CA GLY A 110 3.27 -15.91 26.04
C GLY A 110 1.80 -15.52 26.03
N ASN A 111 1.11 -15.83 27.13
CA ASN A 111 -0.29 -15.49 27.37
C ASN A 111 -0.49 -14.06 27.88
N ASP A 112 0.57 -13.24 27.91
CA ASP A 112 0.58 -11.94 28.58
C ASP A 112 -0.07 -10.81 27.76
N ARG A 113 -1.28 -11.11 27.27
CA ARG A 113 -2.16 -10.26 26.50
C ARG A 113 -2.60 -9.03 27.29
N GLY A 114 -2.92 -7.96 26.58
CA GLY A 114 -3.55 -6.78 27.18
C GLY A 114 -2.98 -5.48 26.67
N SER A 115 -3.30 -4.41 27.38
CA SER A 115 -2.85 -3.07 27.04
C SER A 115 -1.44 -2.82 27.56
N TYR A 116 -0.56 -2.43 26.64
CA TYR A 116 0.78 -1.95 26.92
C TYR A 116 0.90 -0.50 26.47
N ARG A 117 1.64 0.28 27.24
CA ARG A 117 2.18 1.56 26.79
C ARG A 117 3.58 1.30 26.25
N ALA A 118 3.87 1.88 25.09
CA ALA A 118 5.19 1.88 24.47
C ALA A 118 5.70 3.33 24.42
N ARG A 119 6.90 3.59 24.94
CA ARG A 119 7.64 4.85 24.75
C ARG A 119 8.74 4.64 23.73
N LEU A 120 8.66 5.40 22.65
CA LEU A 120 9.53 5.35 21.49
C LEU A 120 10.47 6.55 21.54
N HIS A 121 11.77 6.29 21.61
CA HIS A 121 12.80 7.31 21.56
C HIS A 121 13.61 7.18 20.28
N ALA A 122 14.03 8.30 19.71
CA ALA A 122 14.94 8.31 18.57
C ALA A 122 15.93 9.47 18.63
N THR A 123 17.10 9.24 18.01
CA THR A 123 18.09 10.27 17.67
C THR A 123 18.68 9.98 16.29
N GLY A 124 18.98 11.03 15.54
CA GLY A 124 19.72 10.97 14.29
C GLY A 124 18.87 10.79 13.04
N ARG A 125 17.53 10.91 13.13
CA ARG A 125 16.62 10.72 11.98
C ARG A 125 16.96 11.63 10.79
N ASP A 126 17.39 12.83 11.08
CA ASP A 126 17.71 13.81 10.02
C ASP A 126 19.13 13.63 9.46
N THR A 127 19.94 12.68 9.99
CA THR A 127 21.36 12.51 9.63
C THR A 127 21.56 11.94 8.24
N ALA A 128 20.80 10.90 7.88
CA ALA A 128 20.86 10.24 6.58
C ALA A 128 19.45 10.01 6.06
N PHE A 129 18.69 11.09 6.06
CA PHE A 129 17.28 11.08 5.76
C PHE A 129 16.98 10.59 4.34
N ASP A 130 16.03 9.67 4.19
CA ASP A 130 15.63 9.04 2.91
C ASP A 130 16.79 8.35 2.17
N LEU A 131 17.92 8.14 2.86
CA LEU A 131 19.07 7.46 2.30
C LEU A 131 19.04 5.98 2.67
N VAL A 132 19.76 5.23 1.84
CA VAL A 132 20.16 3.88 2.22
C VAL A 132 21.56 3.87 2.80
N VAL A 133 21.66 3.40 4.04
CA VAL A 133 22.91 3.35 4.79
C VAL A 133 23.44 1.92 4.93
N GLU A 134 24.76 1.80 5.05
CA GLU A 134 25.44 0.52 5.28
C GLU A 134 25.82 0.32 6.75
N SER A 135 25.80 1.40 7.55
CA SER A 135 26.11 1.41 8.98
C SER A 135 25.06 2.23 9.75
N PRO A 136 24.75 1.87 11.01
CA PRO A 136 23.82 2.63 11.84
C PRO A 136 24.23 4.09 11.97
N VAL A 137 23.28 4.98 11.70
CA VAL A 137 23.36 6.43 11.97
C VAL A 137 22.23 6.93 12.86
N GLU A 138 21.30 6.04 13.18
CA GLU A 138 20.17 6.28 14.07
C GLU A 138 20.21 5.34 15.25
N ARG A 139 19.74 5.88 16.39
CA ARG A 139 19.57 5.14 17.62
C ARG A 139 18.13 5.22 18.06
N HIS A 140 17.59 4.09 18.48
CA HIS A 140 16.21 3.93 18.91
C HIS A 140 16.13 3.20 20.25
N LEU A 141 15.19 3.62 21.10
CA LEU A 141 14.84 2.93 22.34
C LEU A 141 13.33 2.76 22.44
N VAL A 142 12.86 1.53 22.57
CA VAL A 142 11.46 1.20 22.81
C VAL A 142 11.30 0.64 24.21
N GLN A 143 10.54 1.32 25.06
CA GLN A 143 10.22 0.86 26.41
C GLN A 143 8.76 0.43 26.47
N PHE A 144 8.48 -0.78 26.94
CA PHE A 144 7.13 -1.31 27.15
C PHE A 144 6.81 -1.43 28.63
N TRP A 145 5.59 -1.10 29.04
CA TRP A 145 5.04 -1.45 30.35
C TRP A 145 3.53 -1.62 30.27
N LYS A 146 2.94 -2.35 31.23
CA LYS A 146 1.49 -2.50 31.31
C LYS A 146 0.85 -1.21 31.83
N GLU A 147 -0.14 -0.71 31.10
CA GLU A 147 -0.93 0.46 31.46
C GLU A 147 -2.24 0.44 30.67
N PRO A 148 -3.36 0.92 31.24
CA PRO A 148 -4.58 1.14 30.47
C PRO A 148 -4.34 1.98 29.21
N PRO A 149 -5.12 1.77 28.13
CA PRO A 149 -4.93 2.50 26.89
C PRO A 149 -5.17 4.00 27.14
N SER A 150 -4.28 4.83 26.61
CA SER A 150 -4.38 6.28 26.65
C SER A 150 -4.03 6.87 25.28
N PRO A 151 -4.49 8.09 24.97
CA PRO A 151 -4.15 8.74 23.70
C PRO A 151 -2.64 8.88 23.50
N VAL A 152 -2.23 9.07 22.25
CA VAL A 152 -0.84 9.38 21.88
C VAL A 152 -0.36 10.59 22.67
N SER A 153 0.83 10.49 23.25
CA SER A 153 1.50 11.61 23.93
C SER A 153 2.81 11.92 23.24
N VAL A 154 3.06 13.20 23.01
CA VAL A 154 4.32 13.72 22.45
C VAL A 154 5.07 14.37 23.59
N LEU A 155 6.18 13.75 24.01
CA LEU A 155 7.04 14.29 25.05
C LEU A 155 8.17 15.14 24.44
N SER A 156 8.64 14.77 23.25
CA SER A 156 9.60 15.54 22.45
C SER A 156 9.42 15.21 20.97
N SER A 157 9.45 16.22 20.09
CA SER A 157 9.53 16.06 18.64
C SER A 157 10.45 17.16 18.11
N LYS A 158 11.73 16.83 17.94
CA LYS A 158 12.75 17.81 17.54
C LYS A 158 13.24 17.57 16.11
N SER A 159 13.20 16.33 15.63
CA SER A 159 13.52 16.06 14.23
C SER A 159 12.41 16.58 13.32
N GLU A 160 12.73 16.90 12.07
CA GLU A 160 11.72 17.30 11.09
C GLU A 160 10.67 16.18 10.92
N GLN A 161 11.15 14.94 10.90
CA GLN A 161 10.33 13.73 10.77
C GLN A 161 9.54 13.38 12.03
N GLY A 162 10.00 13.82 13.20
CA GLY A 162 9.29 13.66 14.46
C GLY A 162 7.91 14.34 14.49
N ASN A 163 7.67 15.31 13.59
CA ASN A 163 6.43 16.07 13.53
C ASN A 163 5.27 15.33 12.84
N SER A 164 5.56 14.41 11.91
CA SER A 164 4.55 13.62 11.19
C SER A 164 4.14 12.35 11.96
N LEU A 165 4.97 11.88 12.90
CA LEU A 165 4.74 10.68 13.70
C LEU A 165 3.42 10.65 14.47
N PRO A 166 2.93 11.73 15.11
CA PRO A 166 1.64 11.69 15.78
C PRO A 166 0.48 11.43 14.81
N GLY A 167 0.58 11.90 13.56
CA GLY A 167 -0.38 11.61 12.49
C GLY A 167 -0.32 10.15 12.06
N PHE A 168 0.90 9.64 11.82
CA PHE A 168 1.17 8.22 11.58
C PHE A 168 0.47 7.34 12.61
N ILE A 169 0.78 7.59 13.90
CA ILE A 169 0.29 6.83 15.04
C ILE A 169 -1.23 6.80 15.12
N LYS A 170 -1.87 7.96 14.95
CA LYS A 170 -3.34 8.02 14.94
C LYS A 170 -3.94 7.24 13.78
N MET A 171 -3.31 7.25 12.61
CA MET A 171 -3.82 6.54 11.45
C MET A 171 -3.76 5.01 11.64
N TRP A 172 -2.63 4.46 12.11
CA TRP A 172 -2.56 3.00 12.35
C TRP A 172 -3.30 2.54 13.61
N GLN A 173 -3.51 3.41 14.60
CA GLN A 173 -4.41 3.14 15.75
C GLN A 173 -5.90 3.36 15.43
N GLY A 174 -6.21 4.07 14.34
CA GLY A 174 -7.54 4.57 13.99
C GLY A 174 -8.47 3.57 13.30
N GLN A 175 -8.05 2.33 13.11
CA GLN A 175 -8.99 1.24 12.84
C GLN A 175 -9.66 0.87 14.17
N GLU A 176 -10.83 1.45 14.46
CA GLU A 176 -11.79 0.76 15.32
C GLU A 176 -11.90 -0.69 14.80
N PRO A 177 -11.88 -1.73 15.66
CA PRO A 177 -12.19 -3.07 15.17
C PRO A 177 -13.52 -2.96 14.43
N PRO A 178 -13.66 -3.47 13.19
CA PRO A 178 -14.94 -3.43 12.50
C PRO A 178 -15.94 -4.02 13.49
N THR A 179 -16.82 -3.15 14.00
CA THR A 179 -17.88 -3.55 14.90
C THR A 179 -18.55 -4.68 14.16
N ALA A 180 -18.53 -5.87 14.75
CA ALA A 180 -19.20 -7.04 14.22
C ALA A 180 -20.58 -6.55 13.78
N THR A 181 -20.77 -6.47 12.46
CA THR A 181 -22.07 -6.14 11.90
C THR A 181 -22.98 -7.17 12.50
N ALA A 182 -23.84 -6.71 13.40
CA ALA A 182 -24.87 -7.51 13.99
C ALA A 182 -25.51 -8.28 12.83
N HIS A 183 -25.48 -9.61 12.90
CA HIS A 183 -26.30 -10.44 12.05
C HIS A 183 -27.73 -9.92 12.17
N ALA A 184 -28.12 -9.10 11.20
CA ALA A 184 -29.52 -8.81 10.94
C ALA A 184 -30.10 -10.13 10.45
N GLY A 185 -30.66 -10.90 11.39
CA GLY A 185 -31.62 -11.94 11.05
C GLY A 185 -32.73 -11.36 10.17
N PRO A 186 -33.35 -12.18 9.31
CA PRO A 186 -34.25 -11.69 8.28
C PRO A 186 -35.47 -11.00 8.92
N GLN A 187 -35.52 -9.67 8.81
CA GLN A 187 -36.73 -8.93 9.12
C GLN A 187 -37.69 -9.02 7.95
N LEU A 188 -38.80 -9.73 8.16
CA LEU A 188 -40.00 -9.64 7.34
C LEU A 188 -40.50 -8.19 7.37
N ILE A 189 -40.44 -7.51 6.24
CA ILE A 189 -41.05 -6.18 6.06
C ILE A 189 -42.48 -6.39 5.59
N THR A 190 -43.43 -6.14 6.49
CA THR A 190 -44.84 -5.93 6.16
C THR A 190 -44.99 -4.53 5.57
N GLN A 191 -45.43 -4.45 4.31
CA GLN A 191 -45.86 -3.18 3.69
C GLN A 191 -47.14 -2.70 4.35
N ASP A 192 -47.19 -1.44 4.79
CA ASP A 192 -48.44 -0.69 4.76
C ASP A 192 -48.22 0.82 4.64
N SER A 193 -48.97 1.37 3.67
CA SER A 193 -49.33 2.78 3.44
C SER A 193 -48.40 3.72 2.63
N PRO A 194 -49.00 4.63 1.81
CA PRO A 194 -48.49 5.01 0.50
C PRO A 194 -47.86 6.42 0.45
N PRO A 195 -47.13 6.78 -0.61
CA PRO A 195 -46.53 8.11 -0.74
C PRO A 195 -47.55 9.15 -1.22
N PRO A 196 -47.35 10.45 -0.90
CA PRO A 196 -48.22 11.51 -1.38
C PRO A 196 -48.00 11.78 -2.86
N VAL A 197 -49.13 12.02 -3.54
CA VAL A 197 -49.29 12.34 -4.95
C VAL A 197 -48.74 13.74 -5.25
N VAL A 198 -47.87 13.84 -6.27
CA VAL A 198 -47.62 15.10 -6.99
C VAL A 198 -48.00 14.89 -8.45
N ILE A 199 -49.05 15.60 -8.86
CA ILE A 199 -49.62 15.60 -10.21
C ILE A 199 -48.82 16.56 -11.08
N ILE A 200 -48.19 16.06 -12.14
CA ILE A 200 -47.92 16.85 -13.35
C ILE A 200 -48.15 15.94 -14.55
N SER A 201 -49.23 16.22 -15.28
CA SER A 201 -49.63 15.51 -16.51
C SER A 201 -48.89 16.05 -17.73
N ALA A 202 -48.41 15.15 -18.59
CA ALA A 202 -48.58 15.23 -20.05
C ALA A 202 -48.09 13.91 -20.71
N GLU A 203 -49.06 13.15 -21.25
CA GLU A 203 -49.11 12.50 -22.58
C GLU A 203 -47.81 11.97 -23.23
N ALA A 204 -47.72 10.83 -23.93
CA ALA A 204 -48.60 9.73 -24.30
C ALA A 204 -47.74 8.72 -25.11
N GLY A 205 -48.17 7.46 -25.26
CA GLY A 205 -47.72 6.55 -26.33
C GLY A 205 -46.68 5.49 -25.94
N GLU A 206 -47.00 4.44 -25.19
CA GLU A 206 -47.61 3.16 -25.62
C GLU A 206 -46.63 2.15 -26.28
N ARG A 207 -46.55 0.96 -25.65
CA ARG A 207 -46.38 -0.42 -26.19
C ARG A 207 -45.14 -1.24 -25.80
N ALA A 208 -45.32 -1.95 -24.69
CA ALA A 208 -45.35 -3.41 -24.56
C ALA A 208 -44.21 -4.25 -25.18
N ARG A 209 -43.46 -4.96 -24.33
CA ARG A 209 -43.07 -6.36 -24.60
C ARG A 209 -43.12 -7.24 -23.34
N HIS A 210 -43.70 -8.41 -23.57
CA HIS A 210 -43.99 -9.49 -22.66
C HIS A 210 -42.76 -10.32 -22.28
N ALA A 211 -42.93 -10.98 -21.14
CA ALA A 211 -42.16 -12.04 -20.51
C ALA A 211 -41.65 -13.18 -21.40
N PHE A 212 -40.42 -13.62 -21.09
CA PHE A 212 -40.05 -14.89 -20.44
C PHE A 212 -40.70 -16.24 -20.84
N LYS A 213 -39.85 -17.29 -20.75
CA LYS A 213 -40.03 -18.76 -20.92
C LYS A 213 -39.55 -19.27 -22.29
N SER A 214 -38.89 -20.41 -22.46
CA SER A 214 -38.54 -21.54 -21.59
C SER A 214 -37.70 -22.55 -22.40
N THR A 215 -36.68 -23.14 -21.78
CA THR A 215 -36.30 -24.59 -21.76
C THR A 215 -35.93 -25.35 -23.06
N ALA A 216 -34.66 -25.79 -23.06
CA ALA A 216 -34.11 -27.13 -23.35
C ALA A 216 -33.97 -27.74 -24.78
N LEU A 217 -32.75 -28.30 -24.94
CA LEU A 217 -32.35 -29.60 -25.51
C LEU A 217 -32.09 -29.78 -27.02
N ARG A 218 -30.86 -30.32 -27.25
CA ARG A 218 -30.36 -31.20 -28.33
C ARG A 218 -29.86 -30.57 -29.65
N SER A 219 -28.56 -30.82 -29.90
CA SER A 219 -27.90 -30.85 -31.22
C SER A 219 -28.40 -32.03 -32.09
N PRO A 220 -28.19 -32.04 -33.43
CA PRO A 220 -26.86 -32.30 -34.02
C PRO A 220 -26.52 -31.57 -35.35
N ALA A 221 -25.22 -31.61 -35.65
CA ALA A 221 -24.49 -31.49 -36.93
C ALA A 221 -25.24 -31.17 -38.25
N SER A 222 -24.73 -30.22 -39.06
CA SER A 222 -23.74 -30.50 -40.12
C SER A 222 -23.62 -29.38 -41.17
N THR A 223 -22.39 -29.26 -41.72
CA THR A 223 -22.00 -28.81 -43.07
C THR A 223 -22.19 -27.36 -43.56
N SER A 224 -21.02 -26.75 -43.80
CA SER A 224 -20.55 -26.12 -45.05
C SER A 224 -21.40 -25.00 -45.70
N ARG A 225 -20.81 -23.81 -45.91
CA ARG A 225 -20.02 -23.44 -47.09
C ARG A 225 -19.70 -21.94 -47.06
N SER A 226 -18.63 -21.61 -47.76
CA SER A 226 -17.89 -20.36 -47.81
C SER A 226 -18.35 -19.34 -48.87
N ARG A 227 -18.04 -18.05 -48.60
CA ARG A 227 -17.74 -16.90 -49.50
C ARG A 227 -18.92 -16.17 -50.21
N PRO A 228 -18.75 -14.89 -50.65
CA PRO A 228 -17.63 -13.94 -50.52
C PRO A 228 -18.02 -12.50 -50.07
N ALA A 229 -16.98 -11.66 -50.02
CA ALA A 229 -16.89 -10.25 -49.66
C ALA A 229 -17.80 -9.26 -50.42
N SER A 230 -18.13 -8.16 -49.75
CA SER A 230 -18.37 -6.86 -50.38
C SER A 230 -17.44 -5.81 -49.77
N ARG A 231 -16.59 -5.24 -50.63
CA ARG A 231 -15.89 -3.97 -50.44
C ARG A 231 -16.94 -2.85 -50.34
N SER A 232 -16.78 -1.95 -49.38
CA SER A 232 -17.06 -0.53 -49.61
C SER A 232 -15.90 0.29 -49.08
N LEU A 233 -15.39 1.16 -49.95
CA LEU A 233 -14.34 2.14 -49.67
C LEU A 233 -15.00 3.48 -49.38
N SER A 234 -14.43 4.16 -48.37
CA SER A 234 -14.42 5.60 -48.06
C SER A 234 -15.77 6.28 -47.78
N THR A 235 -15.89 7.06 -46.70
CA THR A 235 -15.23 8.37 -46.59
C THR A 235 -15.27 8.95 -45.17
N SER A 236 -14.24 9.78 -44.92
CA SER A 236 -14.17 10.89 -43.96
C SER A 236 -13.85 10.61 -42.50
N ALA A 237 -12.56 10.84 -42.21
CA ALA A 237 -12.02 11.19 -40.92
C ALA A 237 -12.84 12.31 -40.23
N LYS A 238 -13.13 12.07 -38.94
CA LYS A 238 -13.12 13.10 -37.91
C LYS A 238 -12.26 12.53 -36.78
N GLY A 239 -11.07 13.10 -36.61
CA GLY A 239 -10.24 12.87 -35.44
C GLY A 239 -10.96 13.45 -34.23
N GLY A 240 -11.70 12.60 -33.52
CA GLY A 240 -11.87 12.76 -32.08
C GLY A 240 -10.72 12.00 -31.46
N ALA A 241 -9.90 12.66 -30.62
CA ALA A 241 -8.95 11.97 -29.76
C ALA A 241 -9.74 10.86 -29.05
N ALA A 242 -9.41 9.60 -29.32
CA ALA A 242 -10.04 8.48 -28.65
C ALA A 242 -9.81 8.69 -27.16
N ARG A 243 -10.90 8.90 -26.40
CA ARG A 243 -10.80 9.15 -24.98
C ARG A 243 -10.24 7.89 -24.34
N LEU A 244 -9.04 8.00 -23.80
CA LEU A 244 -8.33 6.93 -23.16
C LEU A 244 -9.20 6.35 -22.02
N ALA A 245 -9.53 5.08 -22.08
CA ALA A 245 -10.31 4.42 -21.03
C ALA A 245 -9.40 4.23 -19.82
N VAL A 246 -9.75 4.83 -18.69
CA VAL A 246 -8.98 4.76 -17.45
C VAL A 246 -9.84 4.17 -16.35
N THR A 247 -9.40 3.06 -15.78
CA THR A 247 -9.93 2.53 -14.52
C THR A 247 -9.15 3.17 -13.38
N ARG A 248 -9.84 3.65 -12.34
CA ARG A 248 -9.20 4.26 -11.17
C ARG A 248 -9.63 3.54 -9.92
N ASP A 249 -8.71 3.45 -8.97
CA ASP A 249 -9.01 3.06 -7.61
C ASP A 249 -8.08 3.80 -6.63
N ARG A 250 -8.43 3.73 -5.35
CA ARG A 250 -7.54 4.13 -4.27
C ARG A 250 -6.62 2.98 -3.92
N VAL A 251 -5.32 3.23 -3.93
CA VAL A 251 -4.30 2.25 -3.56
C VAL A 251 -3.77 2.65 -2.19
N ASP A 252 -3.83 1.73 -1.24
CA ASP A 252 -3.22 1.94 0.05
C ASP A 252 -1.70 1.79 -0.07
N ILE A 253 -1.00 2.78 0.46
CA ILE A 253 0.45 2.86 0.42
C ILE A 253 0.99 2.96 1.83
N SER A 254 2.16 2.37 2.01
CA SER A 254 3.02 2.58 3.17
C SER A 254 4.43 2.67 2.62
N TYR A 255 5.30 3.37 3.33
CA TYR A 255 6.71 3.42 2.99
C TYR A 255 7.01 4.03 1.62
N ARG A 256 6.15 4.95 1.17
CA ARG A 256 6.32 5.71 -0.08
C ARG A 256 6.34 4.88 -1.35
N PHE A 257 5.73 3.69 -1.37
CA PHE A 257 5.55 2.97 -2.62
C PHE A 257 4.30 2.09 -2.65
N TYR A 258 3.90 1.76 -3.87
CA TYR A 258 3.07 0.59 -4.17
C TYR A 258 3.78 -0.28 -5.20
N SER A 259 3.31 -1.53 -5.36
CA SER A 259 4.00 -2.53 -6.18
C SER A 259 3.24 -2.82 -7.47
N LEU A 260 3.99 -3.17 -8.51
CA LEU A 260 3.50 -3.86 -9.70
C LEU A 260 4.03 -5.28 -9.60
N VAL A 261 3.17 -6.25 -9.27
CA VAL A 261 3.56 -7.62 -8.89
C VAL A 261 3.15 -8.61 -9.95
N ASP A 262 4.00 -9.60 -10.22
CA ASP A 262 3.70 -10.76 -11.06
C ASP A 262 3.77 -12.02 -10.19
N ASP A 263 2.69 -12.81 -10.14
CA ASP A 263 2.54 -14.05 -9.34
C ASP A 263 2.55 -13.88 -7.81
N HIS A 264 2.10 -12.73 -7.30
CA HIS A 264 2.05 -12.40 -5.86
C HIS A 264 3.40 -12.43 -5.12
N ILE A 265 4.52 -12.55 -5.83
CA ILE A 265 5.85 -12.39 -5.24
C ILE A 265 6.16 -10.89 -5.19
N THR A 266 5.93 -10.29 -4.03
CA THR A 266 6.36 -8.92 -3.77
C THR A 266 7.89 -8.90 -3.66
N ALA A 267 8.55 -8.50 -4.73
CA ALA A 267 9.97 -8.18 -4.68
C ALA A 267 10.12 -6.75 -4.16
N ILE A 268 10.97 -6.57 -3.16
CA ILE A 268 11.31 -5.26 -2.61
C ILE A 268 12.65 -4.86 -3.24
N PRO A 269 12.77 -3.65 -3.82
CA PRO A 269 14.03 -3.22 -4.40
C PRO A 269 15.10 -3.20 -3.32
N SER A 270 16.29 -3.70 -3.66
CA SER A 270 17.44 -3.52 -2.81
C SER A 270 17.76 -2.02 -2.64
N PRO A 271 18.43 -1.68 -1.53
CA PRO A 271 19.09 -0.39 -1.35
C PRO A 271 19.70 0.27 -2.59
N GLN A 272 20.48 -0.50 -3.34
CA GLN A 272 21.20 -0.01 -4.50
C GLN A 272 20.26 0.23 -5.68
N GLN A 273 19.25 -0.63 -5.86
CA GLN A 273 18.23 -0.44 -6.88
C GLN A 273 17.42 0.85 -6.64
N LEU A 274 17.08 1.17 -5.39
CA LEU A 274 16.42 2.43 -5.06
C LEU A 274 17.30 3.65 -5.37
N LYS A 275 18.60 3.59 -5.07
CA LYS A 275 19.55 4.66 -5.40
C LYS A 275 19.73 4.85 -6.91
N ASP A 276 19.71 3.76 -7.67
CA ASP A 276 19.96 3.78 -9.11
C ASP A 276 18.70 4.05 -9.94
N CYS A 277 17.50 4.00 -9.33
CA CYS A 277 16.25 4.22 -10.04
C CYS A 277 16.02 5.69 -10.40
N ASN A 278 15.12 5.92 -11.36
CA ASN A 278 14.76 7.26 -11.84
C ASN A 278 13.97 8.12 -10.82
N GLY A 279 13.63 7.59 -9.65
CA GLY A 279 12.90 8.31 -8.60
C GLY A 279 11.38 8.23 -8.69
N LEU A 280 10.80 7.64 -9.76
CA LEU A 280 9.35 7.44 -9.90
C LEU A 280 8.99 5.96 -10.07
N VAL A 281 9.69 5.21 -10.93
CA VAL A 281 9.48 3.76 -11.09
C VAL A 281 10.82 3.05 -10.97
N CYS A 282 10.89 2.04 -10.10
CA CYS A 282 12.04 1.17 -9.95
C CYS A 282 11.71 -0.24 -10.48
N PRO A 283 12.14 -0.59 -11.71
CA PRO A 283 11.96 -1.93 -12.26
C PRO A 283 12.66 -2.99 -11.42
N LEU A 284 12.04 -4.16 -11.33
CA LEU A 284 12.56 -5.35 -10.65
C LEU A 284 12.77 -6.48 -11.65
N GLU A 285 13.23 -7.65 -11.18
CA GLU A 285 13.36 -8.84 -12.04
C GLU A 285 12.01 -9.30 -12.61
N ALA A 286 10.96 -9.21 -11.79
CA ALA A 286 9.57 -9.38 -12.17
C ALA A 286 8.77 -8.21 -11.58
N GLY A 287 8.10 -7.42 -12.42
CA GLY A 287 7.36 -6.25 -11.96
C GLY A 287 8.21 -5.01 -11.68
N ALA A 288 7.72 -4.16 -10.77
CA ALA A 288 8.37 -2.91 -10.34
C ALA A 288 7.79 -2.43 -9.02
N VAL A 289 8.45 -1.45 -8.38
CA VAL A 289 7.79 -0.56 -7.42
C VAL A 289 7.63 0.84 -8.00
N VAL A 290 6.56 1.53 -7.61
CA VAL A 290 6.31 2.92 -7.97
C VAL A 290 6.41 3.77 -6.72
N ILE A 291 7.29 4.78 -6.75
CA ILE A 291 7.63 5.62 -5.61
C ILE A 291 6.64 6.79 -5.54
N THR A 292 6.11 7.05 -4.35
CA THR A 292 5.13 8.09 -4.07
C THR A 292 5.77 9.27 -3.33
N GLY A 293 5.11 10.43 -3.35
CA GLY A 293 5.41 11.55 -2.47
C GLY A 293 4.92 11.25 -1.05
N THR A 294 3.65 10.92 -0.96
CA THR A 294 2.90 10.51 0.22
C THR A 294 3.59 9.30 0.86
N ASP A 295 3.81 9.35 2.17
CA ASP A 295 4.46 8.26 2.91
C ASP A 295 3.53 7.10 3.17
N THR A 296 2.43 7.37 3.86
CA THR A 296 1.47 6.33 4.23
C THR A 296 0.05 6.85 4.11
N GLY A 297 -0.86 6.03 3.62
CA GLY A 297 -2.27 6.38 3.45
C GLY A 297 -2.82 5.86 2.13
N PHE A 298 -3.57 6.69 1.41
CA PHE A 298 -4.15 6.30 0.11
C PHE A 298 -3.88 7.34 -0.96
N ILE A 299 -3.49 6.89 -2.14
CA ILE A 299 -3.40 7.72 -3.35
C ILE A 299 -4.34 7.20 -4.43
N THR A 300 -4.68 8.05 -5.40
CA THR A 300 -5.48 7.59 -6.55
C THR A 300 -4.56 7.07 -7.65
N VAL A 301 -4.75 5.80 -8.04
CA VAL A 301 -4.02 5.21 -9.17
C VAL A 301 -5.00 4.91 -10.29
N GLY A 302 -4.70 5.47 -11.46
CA GLY A 302 -5.36 5.16 -12.72
C GLY A 302 -4.56 4.16 -13.55
N VAL A 303 -5.24 3.25 -14.23
CA VAL A 303 -4.66 2.32 -15.19
C VAL A 303 -5.37 2.45 -16.52
N SER A 304 -4.60 2.49 -17.60
CA SER A 304 -5.09 2.35 -18.96
C SER A 304 -4.25 1.33 -19.72
N LEU A 305 -4.94 0.39 -20.34
CA LEU A 305 -4.34 -0.71 -21.09
C LEU A 305 -4.46 -0.40 -22.58
N LEU A 306 -3.34 -0.46 -23.28
CA LEU A 306 -3.19 -0.04 -24.67
C LEU A 306 -2.53 -1.14 -25.50
N ASP A 307 -2.83 -1.16 -26.79
CA ASP A 307 -2.23 -2.11 -27.73
C ASP A 307 -0.85 -1.65 -28.25
N SER A 308 -0.52 -0.37 -28.10
CA SER A 308 0.71 0.23 -28.62
C SER A 308 1.11 1.49 -27.84
N GLU A 309 2.32 2.01 -28.11
CA GLU A 309 2.83 3.23 -27.50
C GLU A 309 1.88 4.42 -27.69
N PRO A 310 1.46 5.09 -26.60
CA PRO A 310 0.65 6.30 -26.68
C PRO A 310 1.50 7.52 -27.03
N GLU A 311 0.89 8.48 -27.74
CA GLU A 311 1.47 9.82 -27.91
C GLU A 311 1.80 10.44 -26.55
N PHE A 312 2.94 11.14 -26.47
CA PHE A 312 3.38 11.75 -25.23
C PHE A 312 2.80 13.16 -25.08
N SER A 313 2.10 13.38 -23.96
CA SER A 313 1.68 14.70 -23.49
C SER A 313 1.69 14.69 -21.97
N LEU A 314 2.23 15.74 -21.34
CA LEU A 314 2.16 15.90 -19.90
C LEU A 314 0.79 16.41 -19.42
N ASP A 315 -0.02 17.06 -20.25
CA ASP A 315 -1.32 17.70 -19.92
C ASP A 315 -1.84 17.51 -18.46
N GLY A 316 -1.44 18.40 -17.55
CA GLY A 316 -1.89 18.41 -16.15
C GLY A 316 -1.19 17.42 -15.20
N TRP A 317 -0.21 16.66 -15.69
CA TRP A 317 0.72 15.82 -14.93
C TRP A 317 2.06 16.54 -14.73
N GLU A 318 2.70 16.28 -13.59
CA GLU A 318 3.93 16.95 -13.19
C GLU A 318 5.15 16.11 -13.55
N GLU A 319 5.06 14.79 -13.47
CA GLU A 319 6.17 13.86 -13.72
C GLU A 319 5.74 12.77 -14.70
N ALA A 320 6.70 12.28 -15.49
CA ALA A 320 6.49 11.13 -16.36
C ALA A 320 7.78 10.36 -16.67
N VAL A 321 7.70 9.03 -16.62
CA VAL A 321 8.76 8.12 -17.05
C VAL A 321 8.19 6.94 -17.83
N ASP A 322 8.88 6.52 -18.89
CA ASP A 322 8.61 5.25 -19.56
C ASP A 322 9.66 4.22 -19.15
N VAL A 323 9.24 3.07 -18.63
CA VAL A 323 10.11 1.95 -18.26
C VAL A 323 9.61 0.64 -18.82
N SER A 324 10.53 -0.31 -19.04
CA SER A 324 10.17 -1.68 -19.43
C SER A 324 10.14 -2.58 -18.20
N ILE A 325 9.08 -3.37 -18.08
CA ILE A 325 8.84 -4.29 -16.98
C ILE A 325 8.57 -5.68 -17.55
N HIS A 326 9.14 -6.69 -16.89
CA HIS A 326 8.95 -8.08 -17.24
C HIS A 326 7.86 -8.71 -16.38
N SER A 327 6.92 -9.43 -17.01
CA SER A 327 5.89 -10.24 -16.39
C SER A 327 6.11 -11.70 -16.81
N PRO A 328 6.92 -12.47 -16.05
CA PRO A 328 7.22 -13.87 -16.37
C PRO A 328 6.00 -14.79 -16.45
N THR A 329 4.99 -14.55 -15.62
CA THR A 329 3.79 -15.41 -15.48
C THR A 329 2.56 -14.83 -16.16
N GLY A 330 2.60 -13.57 -16.57
CA GLY A 330 1.45 -12.91 -17.19
C GLY A 330 0.34 -12.62 -16.18
N GLN A 331 0.68 -12.36 -14.92
CA GLN A 331 -0.27 -12.00 -13.85
C GLN A 331 0.13 -10.66 -13.23
N LEU A 332 0.57 -9.72 -14.05
CA LEU A 332 1.07 -8.43 -13.60
C LEU A 332 -0.11 -7.58 -13.09
N ALA A 333 -0.10 -7.18 -11.82
CA ALA A 333 -1.17 -6.41 -11.19
C ALA A 333 -0.61 -5.29 -10.30
N VAL A 334 -1.43 -4.26 -10.06
CA VAL A 334 -1.14 -3.25 -9.04
C VAL A 334 -1.44 -3.84 -7.66
N GLY A 335 -0.48 -3.79 -6.74
CA GLY A 335 -0.63 -4.20 -5.35
C GLY A 335 -0.44 -3.04 -4.40
N GLY A 336 -1.39 -2.85 -3.48
CA GLY A 336 -1.26 -1.96 -2.34
C GLY A 336 -0.49 -2.61 -1.18
N PHE A 337 -0.39 -1.92 -0.04
CA PHE A 337 0.36 -2.40 1.11
C PHE A 337 -0.37 -3.52 1.87
N ASN A 338 -1.66 -3.35 2.14
CA ASN A 338 -2.53 -4.34 2.80
C ASN A 338 -3.58 -4.91 1.85
N ASP A 339 -4.13 -4.07 0.97
CA ASP A 339 -5.28 -4.41 0.16
C ASP A 339 -4.90 -4.61 -1.31
N THR A 340 -5.65 -5.48 -1.99
CA THR A 340 -5.57 -5.60 -3.44
C THR A 340 -6.53 -4.60 -4.07
N PRO A 341 -6.05 -3.57 -4.78
CA PRO A 341 -6.93 -2.61 -5.41
C PRO A 341 -7.76 -3.25 -6.53
N SER A 342 -8.96 -2.73 -6.76
CA SER A 342 -9.87 -3.13 -7.84
C SER A 342 -9.44 -2.54 -9.20
N LEU A 343 -8.16 -2.72 -9.55
CA LEU A 343 -7.56 -2.33 -10.82
C LEU A 343 -7.41 -3.56 -11.74
N PRO A 344 -7.43 -3.36 -13.07
CA PRO A 344 -7.33 -4.47 -14.01
C PRO A 344 -5.92 -5.08 -14.00
N GLU A 345 -5.83 -6.35 -14.41
CA GLU A 345 -4.56 -7.00 -14.72
C GLU A 345 -3.85 -6.26 -15.87
N LEU A 346 -2.57 -5.98 -15.69
CA LEU A 346 -1.75 -5.17 -16.59
C LEU A 346 -1.20 -5.99 -17.77
N SER A 347 -1.09 -7.32 -17.61
CA SER A 347 -0.50 -8.24 -18.58
C SER A 347 -1.47 -8.68 -19.68
N THR A 348 -2.03 -7.74 -20.44
CA THR A 348 -3.07 -8.02 -21.46
C THR A 348 -2.68 -9.03 -22.56
N ALA A 349 -1.39 -9.09 -22.91
CA ALA A 349 -0.82 -10.04 -23.86
C ALA A 349 -0.24 -11.35 -23.25
N GLY A 350 -0.47 -11.63 -21.96
CA GLY A 350 0.10 -12.78 -21.24
C GLY A 350 1.57 -12.60 -20.82
N PRO A 351 2.32 -13.68 -20.56
CA PRO A 351 3.72 -13.59 -20.18
C PRO A 351 4.57 -12.81 -21.18
N GLY A 352 5.39 -11.88 -20.70
CA GLY A 352 6.33 -11.15 -21.56
C GLY A 352 6.74 -9.78 -21.05
N TRP A 353 7.22 -8.96 -21.98
CA TRP A 353 7.67 -7.59 -21.71
C TRP A 353 6.56 -6.58 -22.00
N TYR A 354 6.43 -5.65 -21.06
CA TYR A 354 5.52 -4.52 -21.14
C TYR A 354 6.31 -3.23 -21.02
N ARG A 355 5.81 -2.19 -21.67
CA ARG A 355 6.24 -0.83 -21.43
C ARG A 355 5.17 -0.13 -20.61
N ILE A 356 5.60 0.61 -19.60
CA ILE A 356 4.75 1.39 -18.73
C ILE A 356 5.19 2.84 -18.81
N ARG A 357 4.26 3.74 -19.14
CA ARG A 357 4.39 5.16 -18.85
C ARG A 357 3.71 5.43 -17.52
N CYS A 358 4.50 5.77 -16.51
CA CYS A 358 3.99 6.24 -15.22
C CYS A 358 3.99 7.76 -15.23
N MET A 359 2.82 8.35 -15.05
CA MET A 359 2.66 9.79 -14.88
C MET A 359 2.18 10.08 -13.46
N ALA A 360 2.71 11.13 -12.85
CA ALA A 360 2.37 11.49 -11.48
C ALA A 360 2.17 13.00 -11.30
N ARG A 361 1.36 13.37 -10.31
CA ARG A 361 1.19 14.74 -9.83
C ARG A 361 0.89 14.75 -8.34
N GLY A 362 1.23 15.83 -7.67
CA GLY A 362 1.02 15.99 -6.23
C GLY A 362 2.10 15.35 -5.36
N ARG A 363 3.11 14.68 -5.96
CA ARG A 363 4.19 14.02 -5.21
C ARG A 363 5.05 14.98 -4.39
N VAL A 364 5.27 16.20 -4.89
CA VAL A 364 6.04 17.22 -4.18
C VAL A 364 5.21 17.87 -3.07
N SER A 365 3.94 18.16 -3.33
CA SER A 365 3.04 18.78 -2.33
C SER A 365 2.67 17.83 -1.21
N GLU A 366 2.58 16.53 -1.51
CA GLU A 366 2.30 15.46 -0.54
C GLU A 366 3.57 14.76 -0.07
N PHE A 367 4.74 15.37 -0.30
CA PHE A 367 6.00 14.76 0.08
C PHE A 367 6.02 14.46 1.58
N GLN A 368 6.09 13.17 1.90
CA GLN A 368 6.15 12.63 3.26
C GLN A 368 4.93 12.94 4.12
N THR A 369 3.80 13.22 3.47
CA THR A 369 2.53 13.33 4.18
C THR A 369 2.01 11.96 4.54
N ILE A 370 1.30 11.90 5.66
CA ILE A 370 0.51 10.73 6.04
C ILE A 370 -0.94 11.13 5.94
N SER A 371 -1.61 10.63 4.90
CA SER A 371 -2.91 11.14 4.50
C SER A 371 -3.81 10.03 3.98
N LEU A 372 -4.96 9.89 4.64
CA LEU A 372 -6.05 9.06 4.11
C LEU A 372 -6.73 9.70 2.90
N GLU A 373 -6.49 10.97 2.60
CA GLU A 373 -7.10 11.69 1.48
C GLU A 373 -6.02 12.46 0.72
N SER A 374 -4.93 11.76 0.36
CA SER A 374 -3.82 12.39 -0.40
C SER A 374 -4.32 12.92 -1.73
N THR A 375 -3.83 14.11 -2.10
CA THR A 375 -4.08 14.69 -3.43
C THR A 375 -3.17 14.12 -4.52
N GLU A 376 -2.24 13.24 -4.16
CA GLU A 376 -1.35 12.58 -5.08
C GLU A 376 -2.11 11.60 -5.99
N GLU A 377 -1.85 11.73 -7.29
CA GLU A 377 -2.45 10.88 -8.31
C GLU A 377 -1.38 10.34 -9.24
N HIS A 378 -1.52 9.05 -9.59
CA HIS A 378 -0.70 8.37 -10.59
C HIS A 378 -1.57 7.85 -11.74
N LEU A 379 -1.05 7.86 -12.96
CA LEU A 379 -1.65 7.20 -14.12
C LEU A 379 -0.62 6.29 -14.80
N LEU A 380 -0.93 5.00 -14.86
CA LEU A 380 -0.16 3.97 -15.53
C LEU A 380 -0.78 3.71 -16.91
N LEU A 381 -0.03 4.02 -17.97
CA LEU A 381 -0.35 3.58 -19.32
C LEU A 381 0.51 2.37 -19.63
N VAL A 382 -0.11 1.23 -19.94
CA VAL A 382 0.58 -0.05 -20.11
C VAL A 382 0.31 -0.61 -21.49
N TRP A 383 1.36 -1.02 -22.20
CA TRP A 383 1.24 -1.69 -23.50
C TRP A 383 2.32 -2.77 -23.68
N PRO A 384 2.03 -3.86 -24.41
CA PRO A 384 3.03 -4.87 -24.74
C PRO A 384 4.08 -4.28 -25.69
N ALA A 385 5.35 -4.43 -25.36
CA ALA A 385 6.47 -3.98 -26.19
C ALA A 385 7.78 -4.68 -25.81
N PRO A 386 8.72 -4.88 -26.75
CA PRO A 386 10.07 -5.32 -26.43
C PRO A 386 10.75 -4.39 -25.40
N PRO A 387 11.70 -4.91 -24.60
CA PRO A 387 12.42 -4.08 -23.63
C PRO A 387 13.20 -2.98 -24.35
N ALA A 388 13.15 -1.76 -23.81
CA ALA A 388 13.89 -0.61 -24.29
C ALA A 388 14.50 0.15 -23.09
N PRO A 389 15.56 0.96 -23.29
CA PRO A 389 16.08 1.84 -22.24
C PRO A 389 14.98 2.72 -21.64
N GLU A 390 15.08 3.08 -20.36
CA GLU A 390 14.11 4.01 -19.76
C GLU A 390 14.14 5.38 -20.45
N LYS A 391 12.99 6.06 -20.43
CA LYS A 391 12.85 7.42 -20.95
C LYS A 391 12.27 8.30 -19.86
N VAL A 392 13.13 9.06 -19.21
CA VAL A 392 12.75 10.07 -18.23
C VAL A 392 12.30 11.32 -18.97
N HIS A 393 11.02 11.66 -18.87
CA HIS A 393 10.49 12.89 -19.45
C HIS A 393 10.66 14.06 -18.48
N HIS A 394 10.23 13.85 -17.24
CA HIS A 394 10.43 14.78 -16.13
C HIS A 394 10.22 14.02 -14.80
N VAL A 395 11.09 14.28 -13.82
CA VAL A 395 10.95 13.81 -12.44
C VAL A 395 11.33 14.95 -11.50
N ALA A 396 10.59 15.08 -10.40
CA ALA A 396 10.73 16.19 -9.47
C ALA A 396 11.87 15.99 -8.46
N PHE A 397 12.11 14.74 -8.06
CA PHE A 397 13.23 14.35 -7.20
C PHE A 397 13.61 12.90 -7.47
N ARG A 398 14.88 12.58 -7.23
CA ARG A 398 15.32 11.18 -7.12
C ARG A 398 15.16 10.70 -5.69
N PHE A 399 15.22 9.38 -5.54
CA PHE A 399 15.21 8.75 -4.23
C PHE A 399 16.40 9.26 -3.38
N GLY A 400 16.14 9.71 -2.14
CA GLY A 400 17.16 10.30 -1.28
C GLY A 400 17.51 11.76 -1.58
N GLU A 401 16.86 12.41 -2.55
CA GLU A 401 16.97 13.85 -2.79
C GLU A 401 15.73 14.56 -2.24
N LEU A 402 15.93 15.69 -1.55
CA LEU A 402 14.82 16.55 -1.16
C LEU A 402 14.20 17.20 -2.41
N PRO A 403 12.86 17.32 -2.49
CA PRO A 403 12.22 18.03 -3.58
C PRO A 403 12.73 19.47 -3.63
N THR A 404 13.23 19.90 -4.77
CA THR A 404 13.51 21.32 -4.98
C THR A 404 12.19 22.04 -5.13
N ASN A 405 11.75 22.75 -4.09
CA ASN A 405 10.54 23.54 -4.16
C ASN A 405 10.81 24.85 -4.94
N PRO A 406 10.29 25.04 -6.17
CA PRO A 406 10.52 26.29 -6.90
C PRO A 406 9.81 27.50 -6.26
N GLY A 407 9.00 27.30 -5.21
CA GLY A 407 8.27 28.35 -4.50
C GLY A 407 8.75 28.67 -3.08
N ALA A 408 9.87 28.10 -2.60
CA ALA A 408 10.38 28.35 -1.24
C ALA A 408 11.43 29.48 -1.15
N ALA A 409 11.73 30.15 -2.27
CA ALA A 409 12.43 31.43 -2.23
C ALA A 409 11.38 32.56 -2.19
N GLU A 410 11.47 33.38 -1.14
CA GLU A 410 10.60 34.52 -0.81
C GLU A 410 9.30 34.17 -0.07
N HIS A 411 9.38 34.13 1.27
CA HIS A 411 8.59 35.03 2.13
C HIS A 411 9.21 35.19 3.52
#